data_AF-A0A9N9XDC8-F1
#
_entry.id   AF-A0A9N9XDC8-F1
#
_cell.length_a   1.000
_cell.length_b   1.000
_cell.length_c   1.000
_cell.angle_alpha   90.00
_cell.angle_beta   90.00
_cell.angle_gamma   90.00
#
_symmetry.space_group_name_H-M   'P 1'
#
loop_
_entity.id
_entity.type
_entity.pdbx_description
1 polymer ?
#
loop_
_entity_poly.entity_id
_entity_poly.type
_entity_poly.pdbx_seq_one_letter_code
_entity_poly.pdbx_strand_id
1 'polypeptide(L)'
;MKIEALVLRKLTKNLPENEIQIKERNHRNLVLADPNFNETGSIDILLGAKEYSLILLYEVDRTKNDLFALNTKLGWIMSGIAQQENIPNIQVLSMISRRQMDEAIKKTEK
;
A
#
# COMPACT_ATOMS: atom_id res chain seq x y z
N MET A 1 -6.40 21.01 -4.06
CA MET A 1 -5.20 20.77 -3.21
C MET A 1 -4.01 20.65 -4.15
N LYS A 2 -2.95 21.43 -3.94
CA LYS A 2 -1.73 21.34 -4.74
C LYS A 2 -0.72 20.52 -3.94
N ILE A 3 -0.15 19.48 -4.56
CA ILE A 3 0.89 18.62 -3.97
C ILE A 3 2.12 18.73 -4.85
N GLU A 4 3.29 18.83 -4.23
CA GLU A 4 4.58 18.66 -4.91
C GLU A 4 4.98 17.19 -4.84
N ALA A 5 5.31 16.61 -5.99
CA ALA A 5 5.67 15.20 -6.10
C ALA A 5 7.03 15.06 -6.80
N LEU A 6 7.80 14.07 -6.38
CA LEU A 6 9.04 13.68 -7.04
C LEU A 6 8.74 12.64 -8.11
N VAL A 7 9.16 12.90 -9.35
CA VAL A 7 8.99 11.96 -10.47
C VAL A 7 10.27 11.16 -10.64
N LEU A 8 10.18 9.85 -10.43
CA LEU A 8 11.30 8.92 -10.57
C LEU A 8 11.04 7.92 -11.69
N ARG A 9 12.11 7.40 -12.32
CA ARG A 9 12.00 6.34 -13.33
C ARG A 9 11.52 5.01 -12.75
N LYS A 10 11.80 4.76 -11.47
CA LYS A 10 11.42 3.55 -10.73
C LYS A 10 11.31 3.87 -9.25
N LEU A 11 10.16 3.54 -8.65
CA LEU A 11 9.90 3.77 -7.22
C LEU A 11 10.42 2.59 -6.37
N THR A 12 9.95 1.38 -6.66
CA THR A 12 10.25 0.17 -5.88
C THR A 12 10.54 -1.01 -6.81
N LYS A 13 10.92 -2.15 -6.23
CA LYS A 13 10.72 -3.45 -6.89
C LYS A 13 9.22 -3.76 -6.97
N ASN A 14 8.85 -4.77 -7.74
CA ASN A 14 7.46 -5.21 -7.78
C ASN A 14 7.03 -5.71 -6.40
N LEU A 15 5.81 -5.38 -6.02
CA LEU A 15 5.19 -5.72 -4.75
C LEU A 15 3.77 -6.27 -4.98
N PRO A 16 3.29 -7.17 -4.12
CA PRO A 16 4.08 -7.93 -3.14
C PRO A 16 5.14 -8.80 -3.85
N GLU A 17 6.24 -9.10 -3.16
CA GLU A 17 7.35 -9.89 -3.76
C GLU A 17 6.91 -11.31 -4.14
N ASN A 18 5.90 -11.83 -3.43
CA ASN A 18 5.19 -13.05 -3.78
C ASN A 18 3.69 -12.76 -3.77
N GLU A 19 2.95 -13.38 -4.69
CA GLU A 19 1.50 -13.25 -4.74
C GLU A 19 0.83 -13.71 -3.44
N ILE A 20 -0.23 -13.01 -3.05
CA ILE A 20 -0.99 -13.31 -1.84
C ILE A 20 -2.23 -14.11 -2.22
N GLN A 21 -2.33 -15.33 -1.70
CA GLN A 21 -3.50 -16.19 -1.88
C GLN A 21 -4.67 -15.69 -1.02
N ILE A 22 -5.64 -15.02 -1.64
CA ILE A 22 -6.85 -14.56 -0.94
C ILE A 22 -7.89 -15.69 -0.93
N LYS A 23 -8.01 -16.37 0.22
CA LYS A 23 -8.98 -17.45 0.42
C LYS A 23 -10.43 -16.96 0.41
N GLU A 24 -10.70 -15.75 0.89
CA GLU A 24 -12.04 -15.18 0.99
C GLU A 24 -12.19 -13.91 0.14
N ARG A 25 -12.88 -14.01 -1.01
CA ARG A 25 -13.31 -12.84 -1.80
C ARG A 25 -14.60 -12.24 -1.25
N ASN A 26 -14.67 -11.90 0.04
CA ASN A 26 -15.90 -11.32 0.62
C ASN A 26 -16.16 -9.87 0.14
N HIS A 27 -15.21 -9.26 -0.57
CA HIS A 27 -15.24 -7.85 -0.98
C HIS A 27 -15.61 -7.60 -2.44
N ARG A 28 -16.31 -8.54 -3.12
CA ARG A 28 -16.60 -8.46 -4.58
C ARG A 28 -17.35 -7.19 -5.01
N ASN A 29 -17.94 -6.47 -4.07
CA ASN A 29 -18.72 -5.26 -4.35
C ASN A 29 -17.94 -3.96 -4.08
N LEU A 30 -16.70 -4.04 -3.58
CA LEU A 30 -15.86 -2.86 -3.33
C LEU A 30 -15.03 -2.54 -4.58
N VAL A 31 -15.01 -1.27 -4.95
CA VAL A 31 -14.07 -0.76 -5.97
C VAL A 31 -12.75 -0.49 -5.26
N LEU A 32 -11.80 -1.42 -5.38
CA LEU A 32 -10.49 -1.33 -4.73
C LEU A 32 -9.64 -0.23 -5.36
N ALA A 33 -8.84 0.44 -4.54
CA ALA A 33 -7.86 1.42 -5.01
C ALA A 33 -6.75 0.79 -5.87
N ASP A 34 -6.43 -0.47 -5.57
CA ASP A 34 -5.59 -1.33 -6.38
C ASP A 34 -6.32 -2.67 -6.57
N PRO A 35 -6.92 -2.91 -7.75
CA PRO A 35 -7.62 -4.16 -8.05
C PRO A 35 -6.72 -5.41 -8.01
N ASN A 36 -5.40 -5.23 -8.19
CA ASN A 36 -4.43 -6.31 -8.29
C ASN A 36 -3.45 -6.30 -7.09
N PHE A 37 -3.87 -5.75 -5.94
CA PHE A 37 -3.02 -5.58 -4.75
C PHE A 37 -2.35 -6.87 -4.24
N ASN A 38 -2.91 -8.03 -4.61
CA ASN A 38 -2.41 -9.35 -4.24
C ASN A 38 -1.45 -9.96 -5.27
N GLU A 39 -1.31 -9.33 -6.44
CA GLU A 39 -0.47 -9.78 -7.55
C GLU A 39 0.83 -8.97 -7.58
N THR A 40 1.95 -9.61 -7.93
CA THR A 40 3.25 -8.93 -7.99
C THR A 40 3.28 -7.88 -9.11
N GLY A 41 3.28 -6.60 -8.74
CA GLY A 41 3.21 -5.49 -9.70
C GLY A 41 4.06 -4.28 -9.30
N SER A 42 4.26 -3.35 -10.23
CA SER A 42 4.93 -2.08 -9.93
C SER A 42 4.01 -1.13 -9.16
N ILE A 43 4.58 -0.31 -8.28
CA ILE A 43 3.84 0.80 -7.63
C ILE A 43 3.95 2.05 -8.50
N ASP A 44 2.81 2.71 -8.75
CA ASP A 44 2.76 3.96 -9.52
C ASP A 44 3.03 5.21 -8.66
N ILE A 45 2.54 5.22 -7.41
CA ILE A 45 2.58 6.39 -6.52
C ILE A 45 2.87 5.95 -5.08
N LEU A 46 3.81 6.63 -4.42
CA LEU A 46 4.02 6.54 -2.97
C LEU A 46 3.48 7.79 -2.29
N LEU A 47 2.51 7.62 -1.39
CA LEU A 47 1.93 8.72 -0.63
C LEU A 47 2.63 8.86 0.73
N GLY A 48 3.03 10.09 1.06
CA GLY A 48 3.46 10.42 2.41
C GLY A 48 2.29 10.33 3.39
N ALA A 49 2.57 10.14 4.69
CA ALA A 49 1.54 10.03 5.72
C ALA A 49 0.58 11.24 5.79
N LYS A 50 1.08 12.43 5.45
CA LYS A 50 0.28 13.66 5.37
C LYS A 50 -0.70 13.60 4.19
N GLU A 51 -0.24 13.21 3.01
CA GLU A 51 -1.06 13.15 1.81
C GLU A 51 -2.07 11.99 1.89
N TYR A 52 -1.64 10.85 2.45
CA TYR A 52 -2.51 9.72 2.78
C TYR A 52 -3.68 10.11 3.68
N SER A 53 -3.45 10.88 4.75
CA SER A 53 -4.53 11.28 5.67
C SER A 53 -5.59 12.18 5.02
N LEU A 54 -5.26 12.86 3.92
CA LEU A 54 -6.18 13.76 3.19
C LEU A 54 -7.12 13.02 2.22
N ILE A 55 -6.84 11.75 1.94
CA ILE A 55 -7.65 10.90 1.06
C ILE A 55 -8.50 9.88 1.81
N LEU A 56 -8.28 9.68 3.10
CA LEU A 56 -9.12 8.82 3.94
C LEU A 56 -10.56 9.33 4.00
N LEU A 57 -11.50 8.40 3.94
CA LEU A 57 -12.92 8.64 4.15
C LEU A 57 -13.35 7.97 5.47
N TYR A 58 -14.56 8.28 5.94
CA TYR A 58 -15.05 7.82 7.26
C TYR A 58 -15.57 6.38 7.27
N GLU A 59 -15.54 5.68 6.13
CA GLU A 59 -16.12 4.35 5.98
C GLU A 59 -15.07 3.25 6.16
N VAL A 60 -15.42 2.27 6.99
CA VAL A 60 -14.63 1.08 7.24
C VAL A 60 -15.55 -0.14 7.12
N ASP A 61 -15.20 -1.06 6.23
CA ASP A 61 -15.89 -2.33 6.09
C ASP A 61 -15.09 -3.42 6.81
N ARG A 62 -15.61 -3.93 7.93
CA ARG A 62 -14.94 -4.95 8.72
C ARG A 62 -15.47 -6.32 8.34
N THR A 63 -14.58 -7.22 7.92
CA THR A 63 -14.91 -8.61 7.65
C THR A 63 -14.44 -9.54 8.76
N LYS A 64 -14.64 -10.85 8.56
CA LYS A 64 -14.18 -11.88 9.49
C LYS A 64 -12.65 -12.03 9.38
N ASN A 65 -12.00 -12.51 10.44
CA ASN A 65 -10.57 -12.83 10.50
C ASN A 65 -9.62 -11.62 10.40
N ASP A 66 -9.95 -10.50 11.06
CA ASP A 66 -9.12 -9.29 11.15
C ASP A 66 -8.82 -8.59 9.82
N LEU A 67 -9.49 -8.99 8.73
CA LEU A 67 -9.47 -8.31 7.45
C LEU A 67 -10.53 -7.19 7.45
N PHE A 68 -10.13 -5.99 7.04
CA PHE A 68 -11.01 -4.85 6.88
C PHE A 68 -10.62 -4.03 5.65
N ALA A 69 -11.56 -3.25 5.14
CA ALA A 69 -11.34 -2.33 4.05
C ALA A 69 -11.54 -0.89 4.54
N LEU A 70 -10.63 0.00 4.15
CA LEU A 70 -10.72 1.44 4.41
C LEU A 70 -11.11 2.15 3.13
N ASN A 71 -12.17 2.96 3.16
CA ASN A 71 -12.54 3.74 1.99
C ASN A 71 -11.63 4.97 1.86
N THR A 72 -11.20 5.25 0.63
CA THR A 72 -10.41 6.43 0.29
C THR A 72 -10.93 7.06 -1.00
N LYS A 73 -10.50 8.29 -1.29
CA LYS A 73 -10.80 8.94 -2.57
C LYS A 73 -10.28 8.20 -3.81
N LEU A 74 -9.35 7.24 -3.63
CA LEU A 74 -8.80 6.42 -4.71
C LEU A 74 -9.50 5.06 -4.85
N GLY A 75 -10.43 4.73 -3.94
CA GLY A 75 -11.04 3.40 -3.81
C GLY A 75 -10.75 2.78 -2.45
N TRP A 76 -11.23 1.56 -2.26
CA TRP A 76 -11.09 0.82 -1.01
C TRP A 76 -9.71 0.17 -0.88
N ILE A 77 -9.07 0.33 0.27
CA ILE A 77 -7.78 -0.30 0.61
C ILE A 77 -8.05 -1.49 1.52
N MET A 78 -7.56 -2.66 1.15
CA MET A 78 -7.62 -3.87 1.97
C MET A 78 -6.51 -3.87 3.02
N SER A 79 -6.84 -4.16 4.27
CA SER A 79 -5.90 -4.24 5.38
C SER A 79 -6.22 -5.43 6.28
N GLY A 80 -5.20 -6.20 6.62
CA GLY A 80 -5.34 -7.39 7.44
C GLY A 80 -4.01 -8.13 7.56
N ILE A 81 -4.05 -9.26 8.27
CA ILE A 81 -2.86 -10.09 8.47
C ILE A 81 -2.81 -11.16 7.38
N ALA A 82 -1.76 -11.13 6.55
CA ALA A 82 -1.49 -12.20 5.61
C ALA A 82 -0.78 -13.35 6.33
N GLN A 83 -1.42 -14.53 6.39
CA GLN A 83 -0.76 -15.75 6.86
C GLN A 83 -0.04 -16.39 5.67
N GLN A 84 1.29 -16.24 5.62
CA GLN A 84 2.12 -16.91 4.63
C GLN A 84 2.73 -18.15 5.28
N GLU A 85 2.30 -19.34 4.84
CA GLU A 85 2.91 -20.59 5.30
C GLU A 85 4.37 -20.61 4.80
N ASN A 86 5.33 -20.63 5.73
CA ASN A 86 6.80 -20.64 5.54
C ASN A 86 7.56 -19.30 5.36
N ILE A 87 7.09 -18.18 5.91
CA ILE A 87 7.97 -17.00 6.10
C ILE A 87 7.96 -16.59 7.57
N PRO A 88 9.12 -16.46 8.26
CA PRO A 88 9.15 -15.98 9.64
C PRO A 88 8.49 -14.61 9.70
N ASN A 89 7.37 -14.53 10.41
CA ASN A 89 6.53 -13.38 10.71
C ASN A 89 7.14 -12.02 10.28
N ILE A 90 6.98 -11.64 9.00
CA ILE A 90 7.50 -10.37 8.50
C ILE A 90 6.47 -9.28 8.79
N GLN A 91 6.67 -8.56 9.90
CA GLN A 91 5.99 -7.28 10.12
C GLN A 91 6.70 -6.21 9.27
N VAL A 92 6.24 -5.99 8.04
CA VAL A 92 6.71 -4.84 7.24
C VAL A 92 5.98 -3.59 7.73
N LEU A 93 6.51 -2.94 8.75
CA LEU A 93 6.21 -1.54 9.04
C LEU A 93 7.31 -0.67 8.42
N SER A 94 7.18 -0.31 7.14
CA SER A 94 8.10 0.67 6.54
C SER A 94 7.63 2.09 6.86
N MET A 95 8.17 2.68 7.92
CA MET A 95 8.03 4.12 8.18
C MET A 95 9.33 4.82 7.75
N ILE A 96 9.39 5.29 6.50
CA ILE A 96 10.54 6.04 6.00
C ILE A 96 10.34 7.51 6.38
N SER A 97 11.19 8.00 7.29
CA SER A 97 11.21 9.41 7.67
C SER A 97 11.75 10.27 6.52
N ARG A 98 11.23 11.50 6.36
CA ARG A 98 11.67 12.46 5.32
C ARG A 98 13.19 12.58 5.18
N ARG A 99 13.93 12.56 6.30
CA ARG A 99 15.41 12.61 6.28
C ARG A 99 16.06 11.46 5.48
N GLN A 100 15.52 10.25 5.59
CA GLN A 100 16.07 9.09 4.87
C GLN A 100 15.78 9.17 3.36
N MET A 101 14.65 9.79 2.99
CA MET A 101 14.31 10.02 1.59
C MET A 101 15.24 11.07 0.96
N ASP A 102 15.52 12.17 1.65
CA ASP A 102 16.46 13.21 1.19
C ASP A 102 17.89 12.65 0.99
N GLU A 103 18.34 11.74 1.86
CA GLU A 103 19.63 11.06 1.71
C GLU A 103 19.65 10.04 0.57
N ALA A 104 18.55 9.32 0.35
CA ALA A 104 18.42 8.37 -0.77
C ALA A 104 18.36 9.08 -2.13
N ILE A 105 17.69 10.24 -2.19
CA ILE A 105 17.64 11.10 -3.38
C ILE A 105 19.04 11.64 -3.70
N LYS A 106 19.80 12.11 -2.70
CA LYS A 106 21.21 12.55 -2.91
C LYS A 106 22.12 11.44 -3.44
N LYS A 107 21.84 10.18 -3.14
CA LYS A 107 22.62 9.03 -3.66
C LYS A 107 22.30 8.68 -5.12
N THR A 108 21.14 9.09 -5.64
CA THR A 108 20.72 8.80 -7.02
C THR A 108 21.13 9.88 -8.03
N GLU A 109 21.70 11.00 -7.55
CA GLU A 109 22.26 12.09 -8.39
C GLU A 109 23.77 11.92 -8.71
N LYS A 110 24.34 10.73 -8.53
CA LYS A 110 25.71 10.38 -8.94
C LYS A 110 25.70 9.33 -10.04
#